data_AF-A0A0B1S864-F1
#
_entry.id   AF-A0A0B1S864-F1
#
_cell.length_a   1.000
_cell.length_b   1.000
_cell.length_c   1.000
_cell.angle_alpha   90.00
_cell.angle_beta   90.00
_cell.angle_gamma   90.00
#
_symmetry.space_group_name_H-M   'P 1'
#
loop_
_entity.id
_entity.type
_entity.pdbx_description
1 polymer ?
#
loop_
_entity_poly.entity_id
_entity_poly.type
_entity_poly.pdbx_seq_one_letter_code
_entity_poly.pdbx_strand_id
1 'polypeptide(L)'
;MFCPALADFLQELADAENPVDYFYRGQGSTKFLKSVHEKNDFITLEDMEDCESEVQPAVKMFLAGHTVCGPPPPSAYSVIQLAVAAMIESNSTSMEIPLMAWDKSKFIGDPVFDETISKDARELAGKDYESMEQGSFSVLVFDEMGDAVAMTSSLGD
;
A
#
# COMPACT_ATOMS: atom_id res chain seq x y z
N MET A 1 16.58 -13.15 17.89
CA MET A 1 15.21 -13.71 18.02
C MET A 1 15.08 -14.73 16.92
N PHE A 2 14.89 -16.01 17.23
CA PHE A 2 14.64 -17.05 16.23
C PHE A 2 13.16 -17.39 16.29
N CYS A 3 12.47 -17.33 15.15
CA CYS A 3 11.06 -17.70 15.01
C CYS A 3 10.98 -18.94 14.12
N PRO A 4 11.15 -20.17 14.66
CA PRO A 4 11.19 -21.39 13.86
C PRO A 4 9.92 -21.59 13.02
N ALA A 5 8.75 -21.33 13.61
CA ALA A 5 7.48 -21.43 12.89
C ALA A 5 7.40 -20.51 11.66
N LEU A 6 7.94 -19.29 11.75
CA LEU A 6 8.01 -18.38 10.61
C LEU A 6 9.03 -18.87 9.58
N ALA A 7 10.19 -19.36 10.02
CA ALA A 7 11.21 -19.89 9.13
C ALA A 7 10.70 -21.12 8.35
N ASP A 8 10.05 -22.05 9.04
CA ASP A 8 9.46 -23.25 8.44
C ASP A 8 8.36 -22.86 7.43
N PHE A 9 7.48 -21.92 7.79
CA PHE A 9 6.45 -21.43 6.89
C PHE A 9 7.02 -20.76 5.63
N LEU A 10 8.04 -19.91 5.78
CA LEU A 10 8.71 -19.27 4.65
C LEU A 10 9.44 -20.28 3.76
N GLN A 11 10.01 -21.34 4.35
CA GLN A 11 10.63 -22.43 3.60
C GLN A 11 9.58 -23.21 2.80
N GLU A 12 8.47 -23.59 3.41
CA GLU A 12 7.36 -24.27 2.72
C GLU A 12 6.79 -23.42 1.58
N LEU A 13 6.67 -22.10 1.78
CA LEU A 13 6.23 -21.17 0.75
C LEU A 13 7.23 -21.11 -0.42
N ALA A 14 8.53 -21.09 -0.11
CA ALA A 14 9.59 -21.05 -1.12
C ALA A 14 9.72 -22.37 -1.92
N ASP A 15 9.42 -23.51 -1.29
CA ASP A 15 9.49 -24.84 -1.90
C ASP A 15 8.21 -25.24 -2.67
N ALA A 16 7.13 -24.47 -2.52
CA ALA A 16 5.86 -24.75 -3.19
C ALA A 16 5.95 -24.55 -4.71
N GLU A 17 5.29 -25.44 -5.47
CA GLU A 17 5.19 -25.32 -6.94
C GLU A 17 4.52 -24.00 -7.37
N ASN A 18 3.48 -23.60 -6.64
CA ASN A 18 2.89 -22.27 -6.74
C ASN A 18 2.79 -21.64 -5.34
N PRO A 19 3.70 -20.71 -4.98
CA PRO A 19 3.69 -20.05 -3.66
C PRO A 19 2.41 -19.25 -3.38
N VAL A 20 1.82 -18.64 -4.42
CA VAL A 20 0.58 -17.86 -4.29
C VAL A 20 -0.57 -18.79 -3.91
N ASP A 21 -0.76 -19.88 -4.66
CA ASP A 21 -1.80 -20.84 -4.35
C ASP A 21 -1.54 -21.55 -3.02
N TYR A 22 -0.28 -21.84 -2.66
CA TYR A 22 0.05 -22.40 -1.35
C TYR A 22 -0.44 -21.50 -0.21
N PHE A 23 -0.18 -20.20 -0.31
CA PHE A 23 -0.54 -19.23 0.73
C PHE A 23 -2.05 -18.96 0.78
N TYR A 24 -2.69 -18.69 -0.36
CA TYR A 24 -4.08 -18.21 -0.41
C TYR A 24 -5.11 -19.35 -0.52
N ARG A 25 -4.79 -20.44 -1.23
CA ARG A 25 -5.75 -21.49 -1.62
C ARG A 25 -5.36 -22.90 -1.14
N GLY A 26 -4.28 -23.01 -0.39
CA GLY A 26 -3.60 -24.26 -0.10
C GLY A 26 -3.46 -24.56 1.39
N GLN A 27 -2.43 -25.32 1.72
CA GLN A 27 -2.15 -25.65 3.13
C GLN A 27 -1.68 -24.42 3.94
N GLY A 28 -1.09 -23.42 3.27
CA GLY A 28 -0.67 -22.17 3.90
C GLY A 28 -1.83 -21.39 4.50
N SER A 29 -2.93 -21.23 3.75
CA SER A 29 -4.13 -20.51 4.23
C SER A 29 -4.74 -21.22 5.44
N THR A 30 -4.82 -22.56 5.40
CA THR A 30 -5.32 -23.35 6.54
C THR A 30 -4.46 -23.17 7.79
N LYS A 31 -3.13 -23.16 7.66
CA LYS A 31 -2.19 -22.92 8.77
C LYS A 31 -2.31 -21.50 9.32
N PHE A 32 -2.44 -20.52 8.44
CA PHE A 32 -2.64 -19.12 8.80
C PHE A 32 -3.95 -18.94 9.58
N LEU A 33 -5.10 -19.35 9.01
CA LEU A 33 -6.41 -19.22 9.64
C LEU A 33 -6.49 -19.90 11.00
N LYS A 34 -5.90 -21.09 11.14
CA LYS A 34 -5.81 -21.76 12.44
C LYS A 34 -5.09 -20.90 13.49
N SER A 35 -4.07 -20.14 13.09
CA SER A 35 -3.26 -19.31 13.99
C SER A 35 -3.95 -17.99 14.39
N VAL A 36 -4.82 -17.45 13.54
CA VAL A 36 -5.59 -16.22 13.80
C VAL A 36 -6.97 -16.50 14.43
N HIS A 37 -7.67 -17.57 14.06
CA HIS A 37 -8.98 -17.93 14.64
C HIS A 37 -8.97 -18.27 16.12
N GLU A 38 -7.79 -18.58 16.70
CA GLU A 38 -7.62 -18.65 18.16
C GLU A 38 -7.99 -17.34 18.87
N LYS A 39 -8.14 -16.23 18.13
CA LYS A 39 -8.41 -14.87 18.63
C LYS A 39 -9.78 -14.29 18.28
N ASN A 40 -10.75 -15.09 17.79
CA ASN A 40 -12.06 -14.61 17.29
C ASN A 40 -11.97 -13.62 16.10
N ASP A 41 -11.11 -13.91 15.12
CA ASP A 41 -10.99 -13.10 13.90
C ASP A 41 -12.09 -13.35 12.86
N PHE A 42 -12.29 -12.36 11.97
CA PHE A 42 -13.34 -12.36 10.94
C PHE A 42 -12.88 -12.89 9.57
N ILE A 43 -11.58 -13.10 9.36
CA ILE A 43 -11.04 -13.56 8.06
C ILE A 43 -11.40 -15.03 7.85
N THR A 44 -11.97 -15.35 6.69
CA THR A 44 -12.39 -16.70 6.31
C THR A 44 -11.48 -17.30 5.24
N LEU A 45 -11.71 -18.58 4.89
CA LEU A 45 -11.03 -19.21 3.76
C LEU A 45 -11.45 -18.58 2.43
N GLU A 46 -12.73 -18.23 2.29
CA GLU A 46 -13.27 -17.55 1.11
C GLU A 46 -12.57 -16.20 0.89
N ASP A 47 -12.40 -15.39 1.95
CA ASP A 47 -11.67 -14.12 1.88
C ASP A 47 -10.22 -14.30 1.41
N MET A 48 -9.58 -15.43 1.75
CA MET A 48 -8.21 -15.73 1.32
C MET A 48 -8.18 -16.19 -0.14
N GLU A 49 -9.13 -17.03 -0.56
CA GLU A 49 -9.18 -17.58 -1.92
C GLU A 49 -9.48 -16.51 -2.98
N ASP A 50 -10.30 -15.52 -2.61
CA ASP A 50 -10.70 -14.39 -3.45
C ASP A 50 -9.69 -13.23 -3.42
N CYS A 51 -8.67 -13.29 -2.57
CA CYS A 51 -7.64 -12.27 -2.49
C CYS A 51 -6.69 -12.34 -3.70
N GLU A 52 -6.66 -11.28 -4.49
CA GLU A 52 -5.77 -11.14 -5.64
C GLU A 52 -5.04 -9.79 -5.64
N SER A 53 -3.82 -9.78 -6.19
CA SER A 53 -3.05 -8.55 -6.37
C SER A 53 -3.56 -7.79 -7.59
N GLU A 54 -3.98 -6.54 -7.40
CA GLU A 54 -4.37 -5.69 -8.50
C GLU A 54 -3.14 -5.02 -9.14
N VAL A 55 -2.95 -5.23 -10.44
CA VAL A 55 -1.84 -4.62 -11.20
C VAL A 55 -2.37 -3.42 -11.97
N GLN A 56 -2.09 -2.23 -11.44
CA GLN A 56 -2.47 -0.97 -12.07
C GLN A 56 -1.24 -0.15 -12.51
N PRO A 57 -1.37 0.67 -13.57
CA PRO A 57 -0.32 1.61 -13.94
C PRO A 57 -0.10 2.66 -12.84
N ALA A 58 1.15 3.04 -12.62
CA ALA A 58 1.50 4.10 -11.68
C ALA A 58 0.89 5.45 -12.10
N VAL A 59 0.45 6.24 -11.12
CA VAL A 59 0.09 7.64 -11.29
C VAL A 59 1.36 8.44 -11.51
N LYS A 60 1.41 9.23 -12.60
CA LYS A 60 2.59 10.00 -13.01
C LYS A 60 2.27 11.49 -13.10
N MET A 61 3.21 12.32 -12.68
CA MET A 61 3.15 13.78 -12.83
C MET A 61 4.51 14.32 -13.21
N PHE A 62 4.53 15.34 -14.07
CA PHE A 62 5.75 16.09 -14.38
C PHE A 62 5.83 17.31 -13.48
N LEU A 63 6.87 17.39 -12.65
CA LEU A 63 7.06 18.45 -11.67
C LEU A 63 8.53 18.87 -11.63
N ALA A 64 8.79 20.17 -11.76
CA ALA A 64 10.14 20.76 -11.67
C ALA A 64 11.22 20.06 -12.52
N GLY A 65 10.87 19.57 -13.71
CA GLY A 65 11.81 18.88 -14.61
C GLY A 65 11.94 17.37 -14.37
N HIS A 66 11.23 16.81 -13.40
CA HIS A 66 11.27 15.39 -13.05
C HIS A 66 9.89 14.74 -13.23
N THR A 67 9.89 13.43 -13.51
CA THR A 67 8.67 12.62 -13.43
C THR A 67 8.60 11.99 -12.05
N VAL A 68 7.55 12.32 -11.30
CA VAL A 68 7.24 11.68 -10.01
C VAL A 68 6.16 10.65 -10.25
N CYS A 69 6.35 9.43 -9.74
CA CYS A 69 5.41 8.33 -9.89
C CYS A 69 5.18 7.54 -8.61
N GLY A 70 4.00 6.94 -8.50
CA GLY A 70 3.64 6.09 -7.36
C GLY A 70 2.32 5.36 -7.60
N PRO A 71 1.90 4.52 -6.65
CA PRO A 71 0.68 3.74 -6.76
C PRO A 71 -0.58 4.64 -6.82
N PRO A 72 -1.63 4.20 -7.54
CA PRO A 72 -2.95 4.85 -7.49
C PRO A 72 -3.65 4.64 -6.13
N PRO A 73 -4.79 5.32 -5.88
CA PRO A 73 -5.70 4.96 -4.79
C PRO A 73 -5.98 3.44 -4.76
N PRO A 74 -6.08 2.81 -3.57
CA PRO A 74 -6.23 3.40 -2.23
C PRO A 74 -4.94 3.90 -1.57
N SER A 75 -3.80 3.93 -2.28
CA SER A 75 -2.57 4.50 -1.71
C SER A 75 -2.69 6.01 -1.46
N ALA A 76 -2.18 6.46 -0.31
CA ALA A 76 -2.02 7.87 0.06
C ALA A 76 -1.02 8.65 -0.83
N TYR A 77 -0.36 7.99 -1.80
CA TYR A 77 0.60 8.62 -2.69
C TYR A 77 0.05 9.87 -3.39
N SER A 78 -1.21 9.88 -3.82
CA SER A 78 -1.82 11.04 -4.50
C SER A 78 -1.91 12.28 -3.61
N VAL A 79 -2.13 12.10 -2.29
CA VAL A 79 -2.10 13.18 -1.30
C VAL A 79 -0.70 13.75 -1.14
N ILE A 80 0.31 12.87 -1.05
CA ILE A 80 1.72 13.29 -0.95
C ILE A 80 2.13 14.04 -2.23
N GLN A 81 1.74 13.52 -3.40
CA GLN A 81 2.01 14.15 -4.69
C GLN A 81 1.42 15.56 -4.78
N LEU A 82 0.18 15.75 -4.31
CA LEU A 82 -0.47 17.07 -4.25
C LEU A 82 0.29 18.03 -3.33
N ALA A 83 0.69 17.57 -2.13
CA ALA A 83 1.47 18.39 -1.19
C ALA A 83 2.78 18.87 -1.83
N VAL A 84 3.53 17.96 -2.44
CA VAL A 84 4.83 18.26 -3.07
C VAL A 84 4.66 19.22 -4.25
N ALA A 85 3.64 19.02 -5.08
CA ALA A 85 3.32 19.94 -6.18
C ALA A 85 3.04 21.36 -5.65
N ALA A 86 2.14 21.48 -4.67
CA ALA A 86 1.76 22.77 -4.10
C ALA A 86 2.93 23.48 -3.42
N MET A 87 3.81 22.76 -2.73
CA MET A 87 5.03 23.32 -2.14
C MET A 87 5.99 23.87 -3.19
N ILE A 88 6.20 23.12 -4.28
CA ILE A 88 7.08 23.54 -5.38
C ILE A 88 6.49 24.74 -6.14
N GLU A 89 5.21 24.71 -6.50
CA GLU A 89 4.55 25.78 -7.25
C GLU A 89 4.47 27.09 -6.45
N SER A 90 4.24 26.99 -5.14
CA SER A 90 4.22 28.15 -4.25
C SER A 90 5.59 28.60 -3.75
N ASN A 91 6.66 27.86 -4.10
CA ASN A 91 8.01 28.05 -3.59
C ASN A 91 8.03 28.19 -2.05
N SER A 92 7.33 27.28 -1.37
CA SER A 92 7.06 27.34 0.06
C SER A 92 7.46 26.04 0.75
N THR A 93 7.94 26.16 1.97
CA THR A 93 8.25 25.04 2.88
C THR A 93 7.28 24.98 4.06
N SER A 94 6.15 25.67 3.98
CA SER A 94 5.16 25.72 5.06
C SER A 94 4.55 24.34 5.33
N MET A 95 4.47 23.96 6.61
CA MET A 95 3.80 22.73 7.05
C MET A 95 2.28 22.77 6.82
N GLU A 96 1.69 23.95 6.64
CA GLU A 96 0.27 24.09 6.30
C GLU A 96 -0.07 23.41 4.97
N ILE A 97 0.88 23.34 4.02
CA ILE A 97 0.63 22.74 2.70
C ILE A 97 0.44 21.22 2.81
N PRO A 98 1.35 20.45 3.44
CA PRO A 98 1.11 19.04 3.74
C PRO A 98 -0.17 18.77 4.53
N LEU A 99 -0.50 19.60 5.53
CA LEU A 99 -1.73 19.43 6.31
C LEU A 99 -2.98 19.63 5.44
N MET A 100 -3.03 20.70 4.64
CA MET A 100 -4.10 20.94 3.68
C MET A 100 -4.19 19.88 2.57
N ALA A 101 -3.11 19.14 2.30
CA ALA A 101 -3.14 18.00 1.40
C ALA A 101 -3.63 16.73 2.12
N TRP A 102 -3.22 16.50 3.36
CA TRP A 102 -3.65 15.38 4.20
C TRP A 102 -5.16 15.35 4.39
N ASP A 103 -5.76 16.52 4.54
CA ASP A 103 -7.18 16.82 4.44
C ASP A 103 -7.92 16.19 3.23
N LYS A 104 -7.19 15.79 2.17
CA LYS A 104 -7.75 15.14 0.97
C LYS A 104 -7.75 13.62 1.08
N SER A 105 -7.07 13.04 2.07
CA SER A 105 -7.01 11.59 2.29
C SER A 105 -8.39 10.94 2.44
N LYS A 106 -9.39 11.68 2.91
CA LYS A 106 -10.80 11.23 2.97
C LYS A 106 -11.43 10.89 1.61
N PHE A 107 -10.81 11.31 0.50
CA PHE A 107 -11.20 10.96 -0.87
C PHE A 107 -10.36 9.84 -1.46
N ILE A 108 -9.44 9.26 -0.67
CA ILE A 108 -8.67 8.09 -1.03
C ILE A 108 -9.38 6.88 -0.40
N GLY A 109 -9.87 6.00 -1.25
CA GLY A 109 -10.53 4.75 -0.86
C GLY A 109 -10.32 3.70 -1.94
N ASP A 110 -10.98 2.56 -1.78
CA ASP A 110 -11.00 1.54 -2.82
C ASP A 110 -11.81 2.06 -4.03
N PRO A 111 -11.24 2.05 -5.26
CA PRO A 111 -11.95 2.48 -6.46
C PRO A 111 -13.24 1.68 -6.74
N VAL A 112 -13.40 0.48 -6.18
CA VAL A 112 -14.64 -0.32 -6.27
C VAL A 112 -15.80 0.34 -5.53
N PHE A 113 -15.54 1.06 -4.43
CA PHE A 113 -16.59 1.72 -3.64
C PHE A 113 -16.88 3.15 -4.09
N ASP A 114 -16.06 3.72 -4.98
CA ASP A 114 -16.24 5.06 -5.52
C ASP A 114 -15.53 5.20 -6.88
N GLU A 115 -16.30 5.00 -7.95
CA GLU A 115 -15.85 5.12 -9.36
C GLU A 115 -15.31 6.52 -9.70
N THR A 116 -15.61 7.53 -8.88
CA THR A 116 -15.13 8.89 -9.06
C THR A 116 -13.85 9.19 -8.28
N ILE A 117 -13.29 8.29 -7.46
CA ILE A 117 -12.04 8.49 -6.71
C ILE A 117 -10.90 9.05 -7.56
N SER A 118 -10.72 8.58 -8.80
CA SER A 118 -9.67 9.10 -9.70
C SER A 118 -9.90 10.56 -10.12
N LYS A 119 -11.17 10.99 -10.16
CA LYS A 119 -11.61 12.37 -10.45
C LYS A 119 -11.66 13.21 -9.16
N ASP A 120 -12.07 12.63 -8.05
CA ASP A 120 -12.21 13.25 -6.74
C ASP A 120 -10.85 13.51 -6.08
N ALA A 121 -9.88 12.63 -6.34
CA ALA A 121 -8.45 12.86 -6.05
C ALA A 121 -7.91 14.11 -6.76
N ARG A 122 -8.53 14.55 -7.86
CA ARG A 122 -8.18 15.82 -8.52
C ARG A 122 -8.85 17.03 -7.90
N GLU A 123 -9.92 16.89 -7.12
CA GLU A 123 -10.82 18.00 -6.80
C GLU A 123 -10.86 18.45 -5.33
N LEU A 124 -10.47 17.68 -4.31
CA LEU A 124 -11.20 17.86 -3.05
C LEU A 124 -10.40 18.05 -1.77
N ALA A 125 -10.90 18.96 -0.88
CA ALA A 125 -10.38 19.56 0.39
C ALA A 125 -11.10 19.10 1.69
N GLY A 126 -10.35 18.87 2.78
CA GLY A 126 -10.68 19.22 4.18
C GLY A 126 -10.69 18.12 5.28
N LYS A 127 -9.77 18.24 6.27
CA LYS A 127 -9.60 17.73 7.66
C LYS A 127 -9.71 16.23 7.97
N ASP A 128 -9.11 15.64 9.02
CA ASP A 128 -7.85 15.71 9.80
C ASP A 128 -7.83 14.31 10.49
N TYR A 129 -6.79 13.49 10.34
CA TYR A 129 -6.74 12.09 10.82
C TYR A 129 -5.42 11.82 11.56
N GLU A 130 -5.50 11.31 12.80
CA GLU A 130 -4.35 10.81 13.56
C GLU A 130 -4.30 9.28 13.45
N SER A 131 -3.15 8.75 13.02
CA SER A 131 -2.86 7.31 12.97
C SER A 131 -1.59 7.02 13.79
N MET A 132 -1.54 5.88 14.48
CA MET A 132 -0.39 5.39 15.24
C MET A 132 0.16 4.17 14.50
N GLU A 133 1.17 4.39 13.67
CA GLU A 133 1.72 3.36 12.79
C GLU A 133 2.40 2.22 13.57
N GLN A 134 1.93 0.98 13.39
CA GLN A 134 2.58 -0.22 13.92
C GLN A 134 3.55 -0.84 12.89
N GLY A 135 4.58 -0.07 12.54
CA GLY A 135 5.77 -0.57 11.84
C GLY A 135 5.58 -0.86 10.34
N SER A 136 6.18 -0.01 9.52
CA SER A 136 6.37 -0.25 8.09
C SER A 136 7.85 -0.41 7.74
N PHE A 137 8.11 -1.06 6.62
CA PHE A 137 9.43 -1.06 6.00
C PHE A 137 9.31 -0.74 4.50
N SER A 138 10.34 -0.07 3.99
CA SER A 138 10.44 0.26 2.57
C SER A 138 11.77 -0.22 2.00
N VAL A 139 11.73 -0.83 0.83
CA VAL A 139 12.89 -1.35 0.09
C VAL A 139 12.92 -0.66 -1.27
N LEU A 140 14.10 -0.16 -1.62
CA LEU A 140 14.36 0.49 -2.89
C LEU A 140 15.57 -0.20 -3.54
N VAL A 141 15.36 -0.74 -4.74
CA VAL A 141 16.39 -1.47 -5.50
C VAL A 141 16.52 -0.84 -6.87
N PHE A 142 17.76 -0.66 -7.31
CA PHE A 142 18.11 -0.26 -8.66
C PHE A 142 19.20 -1.18 -9.17
N ASP A 143 19.17 -1.52 -10.45
CA ASP A 143 20.26 -2.23 -11.11
C ASP A 143 21.02 -1.37 -12.12
N GLU A 144 22.08 -1.94 -12.70
CA GLU A 144 22.92 -1.27 -13.70
C GLU A 144 22.22 -1.11 -15.06
N MET A 145 21.14 -1.85 -15.31
CA MET A 145 20.35 -1.79 -16.55
C MET A 145 19.29 -0.68 -16.50
N GLY A 146 19.06 -0.10 -15.32
CA GLY A 146 18.06 0.93 -15.08
C GLY A 146 16.71 0.39 -14.62
N ASP A 147 16.62 -0.90 -14.28
CA ASP A 147 15.44 -1.46 -13.64
C ASP A 147 15.40 -1.00 -12.18
N ALA A 148 14.21 -0.61 -11.73
CA ALA A 148 13.99 -0.03 -10.42
C ALA A 148 12.73 -0.61 -9.77
N VAL A 149 12.82 -0.95 -8.48
CA VAL A 149 11.69 -1.39 -7.67
C VAL A 149 11.65 -0.58 -6.38
N ALA A 150 10.50 0.03 -6.10
CA ALA A 150 10.17 0.63 -4.82
C ALA A 150 9.01 -0.15 -4.20
N MET A 151 9.24 -0.77 -3.05
CA MET A 151 8.26 -1.58 -2.33
C MET A 151 8.13 -1.07 -0.90
N THR A 152 6.89 -0.94 -0.43
CA THR A 152 6.57 -0.65 0.97
C THR A 152 5.61 -1.71 1.46
N SER A 153 5.84 -2.25 2.66
CA SER A 153 4.95 -3.18 3.34
C SER A 153 4.78 -2.76 4.79
N SER A 154 3.58 -2.91 5.31
CA SER A 154 3.21 -2.56 6.68
C SER A 154 2.28 -3.64 7.25
N LEU A 155 2.27 -3.77 8.58
CA LEU A 155 1.27 -4.57 9.28
C LEU A 155 -0.04 -3.79 9.52
N GLY A 156 -0.09 -2.52 9.10
CA GLY A 156 -1.20 -1.62 9.37
C GLY A 156 -1.11 -0.99 10.77
N ASP A 157 -2.23 -0.42 11.20
CA ASP A 157 -2.43 0.20 12.52
C ASP A 157 -3.27 -0.71 13.44
#